data_AF-B6W0W3-F1
#
_entry.id   AF-B6W0W3-F1
#
_cell.length_a   1.000
_cell.length_b   1.000
_cell.length_c   1.000
_cell.angle_alpha   90.00
_cell.angle_beta   90.00
_cell.angle_gamma   90.00
#
_symmetry.space_group_name_H-M   'P 1'
#
loop_
_entity.id
_entity.type
_entity.pdbx_description
1 polymer ?
#
loop_
_entity_poly.entity_id
_entity_poly.type
_entity_poly.pdbx_seq_one_letter_code
_entity_poly.pdbx_strand_id
1 'polypeptide(L)' 'RIIASTDAYLRKFSVDLPVRFDIITLVGEKAPFTIEHIEEAFYPPIW' A
#
# COMPACT_ATOMS: atom_id res chain seq x y z
N ARG A 1 -9.31 -5.76 2.50
CA ARG A 1 -9.45 -5.89 1.02
C ARG A 1 -8.10 -5.79 0.32
N ILE A 2 -7.30 -4.74 0.53
CA ILE A 2 -5.99 -4.56 -0.13
C ILE A 2 -5.07 -5.78 0.08
N ILE A 3 -4.91 -6.25 1.33
CA ILE A 3 -4.07 -7.41 1.64
C ILE A 3 -4.44 -8.66 0.84
N ALA A 4 -5.74 -9.01 0.77
CA ALA A 4 -6.21 -10.17 0.03
C ALA A 4 -5.99 -10.02 -1.49
N SER A 5 -6.19 -8.82 -2.05
CA SER A 5 -5.89 -8.54 -3.45
C SER A 5 -4.39 -8.65 -3.75
N THR A 6 -3.54 -8.17 -2.84
CA THR A 6 -2.08 -8.27 -2.96
C THR A 6 -1.63 -9.74 -2.91
N ASP A 7 -2.12 -10.54 -1.95
CA ASP A 7 -1.82 -11.97 -1.88
C ASP A 7 -2.21 -12.71 -3.18
N ALA A 8 -3.41 -12.44 -3.72
CA ALA A 8 -3.84 -13.01 -4.98
C ALA A 8 -2.94 -12.61 -6.16
N TYR A 9 -2.49 -11.35 -6.21
CA TYR A 9 -1.56 -10.86 -7.24
C TYR A 9 -0.20 -11.56 -7.14
N LEU A 10 0.39 -11.61 -5.94
CA LEU A 10 1.69 -12.24 -5.71
C LEU A 10 1.68 -13.71 -6.13
N ARG A 11 0.63 -14.46 -5.77
CA ARG A 11 0.45 -15.86 -6.16
C ARG A 11 0.31 -16.04 -7.66
N LYS A 12 -0.49 -15.17 -8.30
CA LYS A 12 -0.75 -15.24 -9.75
C LYS A 12 0.52 -15.04 -10.58
N PHE A 13 1.44 -14.21 -10.11
CA PHE A 13 2.67 -13.86 -10.81
C PHE A 13 3.93 -14.50 -10.21
N SER A 14 3.79 -15.37 -9.21
CA SER A 14 4.89 -16.06 -8.53
C SER A 14 5.98 -15.09 -8.03
N VAL A 15 5.56 -13.96 -7.46
CA VAL A 15 6.48 -12.94 -6.94
C VAL A 15 6.88 -13.32 -5.51
N ASP A 16 8.16 -13.68 -5.34
CA ASP A 16 8.78 -14.03 -4.05
C ASP A 16 9.71 -12.90 -3.59
N LEU A 17 9.12 -11.73 -3.33
CA LEU A 17 9.83 -10.54 -2.85
C LEU A 17 9.16 -10.00 -1.59
N PRO A 18 9.91 -9.30 -0.71
CA PRO A 18 9.33 -8.67 0.47
C PRO A 18 8.25 -7.67 0.07
N VAL A 19 7.11 -7.75 0.76
CA VAL A 19 5.92 -6.93 0.50
C VAL A 19 5.86 -5.80 1.51
N ARG A 20 5.68 -4.57 1.03
CA ARG A 20 5.51 -3.37 1.85
C ARG A 20 4.19 -2.68 1.50
N PHE A 21 3.50 -2.15 2.50
CA PHE A 21 2.29 -1.34 2.31
C PHE A 21 2.58 0.10 2.70
N ASP A 22 2.42 1.01 1.75
CA ASP A 22 2.63 2.44 1.94
C ASP A 22 1.29 3.19 1.89
N ILE A 23 1.24 4.36 2.51
CA ILE A 23 0.11 5.29 2.41
C ILE A 23 0.61 6.59 1.78
N ILE A 24 -0.08 7.05 0.75
CA ILE A 24 0.13 8.37 0.17
C ILE A 24 -1.10 9.22 0.52
N THR A 25 -0.90 10.29 1.27
CA THR A 25 -1.93 11.26 1.64
C THR A 25 -1.82 12.48 0.73
N LEU A 26 -2.98 13.01 0.34
CA LEU A 26 -3.08 14.20 -0.50
C LEU A 26 -4.16 15.10 0.11
N VAL A 27 -3.73 16.24 0.66
CA VAL A 27 -4.57 17.12 1.46
C VAL A 27 -4.68 18.49 0.77
N GLY A 28 -5.91 19.01 0.68
CA GLY A 28 -6.21 20.32 0.11
C GLY A 28 -7.43 20.29 -0.80
N GLU A 29 -8.21 21.37 -0.81
CA GLU A 29 -9.40 21.49 -1.67
C GLU A 29 -9.08 22.02 -3.06
N LYS A 30 -8.01 22.82 -3.18
CA LYS A 30 -7.50 23.41 -4.42
C LYS A 30 -5.98 23.39 -4.40
N ALA A 31 -5.37 23.29 -5.59
CA ALA A 31 -3.93 23.30 -5.74
C ALA A 31 -3.30 24.60 -5.19
N PRO A 32 -2.08 24.52 -4.62
CA PRO A 32 -1.23 23.33 -4.52
C PRO A 32 -1.68 22.39 -3.39
N PHE A 33 -1.67 21.08 -3.65
CA PHE A 33 -1.96 20.06 -2.65
C PHE A 33 -0.73 19.76 -1.80
N THR A 34 -0.94 19.40 -0.54
CA THR A 34 0.09 18.81 0.31
C THR A 34 0.11 17.31 0.06
N ILE A 35 1.25 16.80 -0.40
CA ILE A 35 1.46 15.36 -0.62
C ILE A 35 2.40 14.86 0.47
N GLU A 36 2.01 13.79 1.15
CA GLU A 36 2.85 13.09 2.11
C GLU A 36 2.84 11.59 1.79
N HIS A 37 4.00 10.95 1.93
CA HIS A 37 4.19 9.52 1.69
C HIS A 37 4.74 8.89 2.96
N ILE A 38 3.94 8.00 3.53
CA ILE A 38 4.27 7.21 4.71
C ILE A 38 4.63 5.82 4.20
N GLU A 39 5.93 5.51 4.25
CA GLU A 39 6.44 4.16 3.98
C GLU A 39 6.14 3.23 5.15
N GLU A 40 5.99 1.93 4.87
CA GLU A 40 5.76 0.90 5.91
C GLU A 40 4.56 1.22 6.82
N ALA A 41 3.51 1.78 6.23
CA ALA A 41 2.38 2.33 6.96
C ALA A 41 1.64 1.30 7.83
N PHE A 42 1.64 0.02 7.46
CA PHE A 42 1.09 -1.06 8.28
C PHE A 42 1.59 -2.45 7.87
N TYR A 43 1.48 -3.39 8.82
CA TYR A 43 1.70 -4.82 8.58
C TYR A 43 0.40 -5.54 8.23
N PRO A 44 0.44 -6.55 7.35
CA PRO A 44 -0.72 -7.39 7.11
C PRO A 44 -1.10 -8.14 8.42
N PRO A 45 -2.40 -8.32 8.70
CA PRO A 45 -2.85 -9.14 9.81
C PRO A 45 -2.39 -10.58 9.61
N ILE A 46 -1.92 -11.19 10.70
CA ILE A 46 -1.58 -12.60 10.77
C ILE A 46 -2.91 -13.37 10.81
N TRP A 47 -3.12 -14.30 9.86
CA TRP A 47 -4.31 -15.16 9.80
C TRP A 47 -3.97 -16.58 10.20
#